data_AF-A0A9P6IG74-F1
#
_entry.id   AF-A0A9P6IG74-F1
#
_cell.length_a   1.000
_cell.length_b   1.000
_cell.length_c   1.000
_cell.angle_alpha   90.00
_cell.angle_beta   90.00
_cell.angle_gamma   90.00
#
_symmetry.space_group_name_H-M   'P 1'
#
loop_
_entity.id
_entity.type
_entity.pdbx_description
1 polymer ?
#
loop_
_entity_poly.entity_id
_entity_poly.type
_entity_poly.pdbx_seq_one_letter_code
_entity_poly.pdbx_strand_id
1 'polypeptide(L)' 'SNQGGKTCYTCGGYGHMSRDCNQGSKCYNCGNSGHISRECPEERKEKACYKCNEVGHI' A
#
# COMPACT_ATOMS: atom_id res chain seq x y z
N SER A 1 20.64 -4.95 17.98
CA SER A 1 19.29 -5.49 17.73
C SER A 1 18.74 -4.91 16.44
N ASN A 2 18.62 -5.76 15.43
CA ASN A 2 18.30 -5.44 14.04
C ASN A 2 16.78 -5.26 13.88
N GLN A 3 16.27 -4.06 14.13
CA GLN A 3 14.87 -3.73 13.88
C GLN A 3 14.82 -2.93 12.58
N GLY A 4 14.85 -3.66 11.46
CA GLY A 4 14.73 -3.12 10.11
C GLY A 4 13.60 -2.09 10.07
N GLY A 5 13.95 -0.88 9.65
CA GLY A 5 13.09 0.31 9.69
C GLY A 5 11.70 -0.02 9.15
N LYS A 6 10.71 0.00 10.04
CA LYS A 6 9.32 -0.19 9.66
C LYS A 6 8.89 1.07 8.93
N THR A 7 8.97 1.02 7.61
CA THR A 7 8.41 2.04 6.73
C THR A 7 6.95 1.69 6.50
N CYS A 8 6.09 2.66 6.74
CA CYS A 8 4.68 2.57 6.47
C CYS A 8 4.46 2.66 4.95
N TYR A 9 3.95 1.60 4.33
CA TYR A 9 3.60 1.60 2.91
C TYR A 9 2.31 2.37 2.60
N THR A 10 1.60 2.81 3.64
CA THR A 10 0.36 3.58 3.49
C THR A 10 0.65 5.08 3.35
N CYS A 11 1.56 5.62 4.16
CA CYS A 11 1.91 7.05 4.16
C CYS A 11 3.37 7.37 3.82
N GLY A 12 4.24 6.37 3.68
CA GLY A 12 5.69 6.56 3.47
C GLY A 12 6.47 6.94 4.74
N GLY A 13 5.81 7.08 5.89
CA GLY A 13 6.45 7.43 7.16
C GLY A 13 7.28 6.29 7.75
N TYR A 14 8.24 6.62 8.62
CA TYR A 14 9.08 5.64 9.31
C TYR A 14 8.65 5.49 10.78
N GLY A 15 9.05 4.39 11.43
CA GLY A 15 8.78 4.13 12.85
C GLY A 15 7.45 3.42 13.14
N HIS A 16 6.64 3.12 12.11
CA HIS A 16 5.39 2.37 12.24
C HIS A 16 5.10 1.57 10.96
N MET A 17 4.26 0.54 11.05
CA MET A 17 3.83 -0.23 9.87
C MET A 17 2.49 0.30 9.34
N SER A 18 2.14 -0.07 8.10
CA SER A 18 0.82 0.24 7.50
C SER A 18 -0.37 -0.11 8.38
N ARG A 19 -0.27 -1.20 9.17
CA ARG A 19 -1.29 -1.63 10.14
C ARG A 19 -1.45 -0.70 11.34
N ASP A 20 -0.39 0.01 11.71
CA ASP A 20 -0.35 0.95 12.84
C ASP A 20 -0.49 2.41 12.34
N CYS A 21 -0.75 2.60 11.04
CA CYS A 21 -0.80 3.93 10.44
C CYS A 21 -2.15 4.59 10.69
N ASN A 22 -2.11 5.74 11.35
CA ASN A 22 -3.30 6.51 11.70
C ASN A 22 -3.80 7.42 10.54
N GLN A 23 -3.13 7.42 9.38
CA GLN A 23 -3.51 8.24 8.21
C GLN A 23 -4.64 7.63 7.37
N GLY A 24 -5.26 6.55 7.86
CA GLY A 24 -6.33 5.83 7.15
C GLY A 24 -5.80 5.02 5.97
N SER A 25 -6.59 4.05 5.52
CA SER A 25 -6.17 3.21 4.39
C SER A 25 -6.25 4.00 3.08
N LYS A 26 -5.09 4.10 2.40
CA LYS A 26 -5.00 4.56 1.01
C LYS A 26 -5.43 3.43 0.08
N CYS A 27 -6.20 3.78 -0.94
CA CYS A 27 -6.50 2.89 -2.03
C CYS A 27 -5.24 2.62 -2.86
N TYR A 28 -4.73 1.39 -2.87
CA TYR A 28 -3.60 1.00 -3.73
C TYR A 28 -3.97 0.91 -5.22
N ASN A 29 -5.25 1.13 -5.59
CA ASN A 29 -5.69 1.15 -6.98
C ASN A 29 -5.63 2.55 -7.59
N CYS A 30 -6.30 3.53 -6.96
CA CYS A 30 -6.39 4.91 -7.45
C CYS A 30 -5.50 5.91 -6.69
N GLY A 31 -5.02 5.54 -5.50
CA GLY A 31 -4.19 6.40 -4.65
C GLY A 31 -4.95 7.31 -3.68
N ASN A 32 -6.28 7.35 -3.74
CA ASN A 32 -7.12 8.17 -2.87
C ASN A 32 -7.31 7.53 -1.49
N SER A 33 -7.54 8.34 -0.47
CA SER A 33 -7.89 7.90 0.89
C SER A 33 -9.40 7.75 1.07
N GLY A 34 -9.81 7.06 2.14
CA GLY A 34 -11.23 6.84 2.48
C GLY A 34 -11.81 5.51 2.00
N HIS A 35 -11.07 4.76 1.18
CA HIS A 35 -11.41 3.39 0.78
C HIS A 35 -10.15 2.59 0.46
N ILE A 36 -10.24 1.26 0.49
CA ILE A 36 -9.16 0.35 0.04
C ILE A 36 -9.36 -0.08 -1.42
N SER A 37 -8.35 -0.68 -2.05
CA SER A 37 -8.44 -1.16 -3.46
C SER A 37 -9.62 -2.09 -3.75
N ARG A 38 -10.11 -2.82 -2.73
CA ARG A 38 -11.30 -3.69 -2.85
C ARG A 38 -12.59 -2.89 -3.02
N GLU A 39 -12.64 -1.70 -2.43
CA GLU A 39 -13.81 -0.80 -2.39
C GLU A 39 -13.63 0.37 -3.35
N CYS A 40 -12.59 0.33 -4.19
CA CYS A 40 -12.35 1.36 -5.18
C CYS A 40 -13.43 1.30 -6.26
N PRO A 41 -14.11 2.42 -6.57
CA PRO A 41 -15.10 2.46 -7.65
C PRO A 41 -14.43 2.43 -9.04
N GLU A 42 -13.13 2.72 -9.11
CA GLU A 42 -12.35 2.66 -10.36
C GLU A 42 -12.01 1.21 -10.73
N GLU A 43 -11.90 0.96 -12.04
CA GLU A 43 -11.40 -0.30 -12.60
C GLU A 43 -10.07 -0.70 -11.94
N ARG A 44 -9.90 -2.00 -11.66
CA ARG A 44 -8.67 -2.50 -11.05
C ARG A 44 -7.53 -2.39 -12.06
N LYS A 45 -6.55 -1.54 -11.75
CA LYS A 45 -5.29 -1.50 -12.47
C LYS A 45 -4.57 -2.83 -12.28
N GLU A 46 -3.98 -3.34 -13.35
CA GLU A 46 -3.10 -4.51 -13.25
C GLU A 46 -2.01 -4.22 -12.23
N LYS A 47 -1.94 -5.09 -11.22
CA LYS A 47 -0.93 -4.97 -10.18
C LYS A 47 0.34 -5.61 -10.69
N ALA A 48 1.40 -4.82 -10.70
CA ALA A 48 2.75 -5.30 -10.89
C ALA A 48 3.29 -5.87 -9.57
N CYS A 49 4.09 -6.93 -9.65
CA CYS A 49 4.77 -7.50 -8.49
C CYS A 49 5.65 -6.43 -7.81
N TYR A 50 5.54 -6.32 -6.48
CA TYR A 50 6.30 -5.34 -5.69
C TYR A 50 7.82 -5.55 -5.74
N LYS A 51 8.28 -6.71 -6.25
CA LYS A 51 9.69 -7.09 -6.30
C LYS A 51 10.31 -6.94 -7.70
N CYS A 52 9.59 -7.30 -8.76
CA CYS A 52 10.10 -7.28 -10.13
C CYS A 52 9.35 -6.34 -11.08
N ASN A 53 8.28 -5.67 -10.64
CA ASN A 53 7.41 -4.81 -11.45
C ASN A 53 6.75 -5.49 -12.65
N GLU A 54 6.75 -6.82 -12.74
CA GLU A 54 6.04 -7.55 -13.79
C GLU A 54 4.57 -7.78 -13.44
N VAL A 55 3.70 -7.78 -14.46
CA VAL A 55 2.27 -8.09 -14.31
C VAL A 55 2.03 -9.61 -14.40
N GLY A 56 0.92 -10.07 -13.84
CA GLY A 56 0.54 -11.50 -13.85
C GLY A 56 0.93 -12.27 -12.58
N HIS A 57 1.75 -11.70 -11.70
CA HIS A 57 1.97 -12.20 -10.34
C HIS A 57 2.24 -11.05 -9.36
N ILE A 58 2.05 -11.30 -8.06
CA ILE A 58 2.24 -10.32 -6.98
C ILE A 58 3.07 -10.96 -5.87
#